data_AF-A0A961RTD5-F1
#
_entry.id   AF-A0A961RTD5-F1
#
_cell.length_a   1.000
_cell.length_b   1.000
_cell.length_c   1.000
_cell.angle_alpha   90.00
_cell.angle_beta   90.00
_cell.angle_gamma   90.00
#
_symmetry.space_group_name_H-M   'P 1'
#
loop_
_entity.id
_entity.type
_entity.pdbx_description
1 polymer ?
#
loop_
_entity_poly.entity_id
_entity_poly.type
_entity_poly.pdbx_seq_one_letter_code
_entity_poly.pdbx_strand_id
1 'polypeptide(L)' 'GHPDIFPAGDLALQEAVRVSHGLPARPGDRELRAIAELWSPWRGVAARLLWAYYAVLKGGRDVIPL' A
#
# COMPACT_ATOMS: atom_id res chain seq x y z
N GLY A 1 9.60 2.57 19.11
CA GLY A 1 8.33 2.38 18.38
C GLY A 1 8.38 1.03 17.69
N HIS A 2 7.33 0.22 17.79
CA HIS A 2 7.32 -1.13 17.22
C HIS A 2 7.42 -1.03 15.69
N PRO A 3 8.55 -1.43 15.06
CA PRO A 3 8.77 -1.25 13.62
C PRO A 3 7.86 -2.13 12.75
N ASP A 4 7.09 -3.00 13.41
CA ASP A 4 6.32 -4.07 12.80
C ASP A 4 4.79 -3.80 12.85
N ILE A 5 4.37 -2.56 12.60
CA ILE A 5 2.95 -2.17 12.51
C ILE A 5 2.60 -1.86 11.06
N PHE A 6 1.50 -2.45 10.56
CA PHE A 6 0.94 -2.18 9.23
C PHE A 6 -0.53 -1.73 9.32
N PRO A 7 -0.91 -0.53 8.84
CA PRO A 7 -2.29 -0.05 8.91
C PRO A 7 -3.12 -0.57 7.72
N ALA A 8 -3.45 -1.86 7.73
CA ALA A 8 -4.18 -2.52 6.64
C ALA A 8 -5.61 -1.97 6.35
N GLY A 9 -6.18 -1.19 7.27
CA GLY A 9 -7.46 -0.50 7.04
C GLY A 9 -7.36 0.73 6.14
N ASP A 10 -6.14 1.17 5.82
CA ASP A 10 -5.89 2.36 5.01
C ASP A 10 -6.19 2.11 3.52
N LEU A 11 -7.11 2.88 2.96
CA LEU A 11 -7.55 2.72 1.56
C LEU A 11 -6.43 3.04 0.55
N ALA A 12 -5.50 3.94 0.87
CA ALA A 12 -4.37 4.25 0.01
C ALA A 12 -3.38 3.07 -0.05
N LEU A 13 -3.12 2.41 1.09
CA LEU A 13 -2.29 1.20 1.12
C LEU A 13 -2.96 0.04 0.39
N GLN A 14 -4.26 -0.18 0.59
CA GLN A 14 -5.00 -1.20 -0.14
C GLN A 14 -4.96 -0.95 -1.66
N GLU A 15 -5.14 0.30 -2.10
CA GLU A 15 -5.04 0.65 -3.52
C GLU A 15 -3.61 0.52 -4.06
N ALA A 16 -2.60 0.93 -3.28
CA ALA A 16 -1.19 0.79 -3.63
C ALA A 16 -0.81 -0.68 -3.84
N VAL A 17 -1.26 -1.57 -2.95
CA VAL A 17 -1.02 -3.02 -3.05
C VAL A 17 -1.77 -3.59 -4.25
N ARG A 18 -3.02 -3.18 -4.49
CA ARG A 18 -3.76 -3.60 -5.68
C ARG A 18 -2.99 -3.32 -6.96
N VAL A 19 -2.50 -2.10 -7.12
CA VAL A 19 -1.80 -1.70 -8.36
C VAL A 19 -0.42 -2.34 -8.44
N SER A 20 0.37 -2.33 -7.36
CA SER A 20 1.72 -2.90 -7.36
C SER A 20 1.75 -4.42 -7.54
N HIS A 21 0.75 -5.14 -7.01
CA HIS A 21 0.62 -6.60 -7.17
C HIS A 21 -0.27 -7.01 -8.34
N GLY A 22 -0.78 -6.06 -9.14
CA GLY A 22 -1.65 -6.35 -10.28
C GLY A 22 -2.95 -7.08 -9.91
N LEU A 23 -3.46 -6.83 -8.69
CA LEU A 23 -4.67 -7.50 -8.20
C LEU A 23 -5.91 -6.98 -8.93
N PRO A 24 -6.87 -7.87 -9.26
CA PRO A 24 -8.08 -7.50 -9.99
C PRO A 24 -9.00 -6.59 -9.16
N ALA A 25 -8.93 -6.67 -7.84
CA ALA A 25 -9.73 -5.87 -6.91
C ALA A 25 -8.87 -5.43 -5.71
N ARG A 26 -9.31 -4.37 -5.04
CA ARG A 26 -8.64 -3.85 -3.85
C ARG A 26 -8.70 -4.89 -2.73
N PRO A 27 -7.56 -5.32 -2.15
CA PRO A 27 -7.59 -6.25 -1.03
C PRO A 27 -8.26 -5.60 0.17
N GLY A 28 -9.14 -6.34 0.84
CA GLY A 28 -9.76 -5.89 2.09
C GLY A 28 -8.75 -5.89 3.25
N ASP A 29 -9.12 -5.32 4.40
CA ASP A 29 -8.25 -5.22 5.57
C ASP A 29 -7.64 -6.58 5.97
N ARG A 30 -8.44 -7.64 6.04
CA ARG A 30 -7.96 -8.99 6.40
C ARG A 30 -6.95 -9.55 5.41
N GLU A 31 -7.19 -9.37 4.12
CA GLU A 31 -6.30 -9.87 3.05
C GLU A 31 -5.00 -9.07 3.03
N LEU A 32 -5.09 -7.75 3.15
CA LEU A 32 -3.93 -6.88 3.22
C LEU A 32 -3.08 -7.15 4.47
N ARG A 33 -3.69 -7.48 5.62
CA ARG A 33 -2.95 -7.95 6.81
C ARG A 33 -2.15 -9.21 6.50
N ALA A 34 -2.76 -10.19 5.82
CA ALA A 34 -2.08 -11.43 5.47
C ALA A 34 -0.91 -11.20 4.49
N ILE A 35 -1.09 -10.32 3.50
CA ILE A 35 0.00 -9.91 2.60
C ILE A 35 1.12 -9.22 3.39
N ALA A 36 0.76 -8.36 4.36
CA ALA A 36 1.72 -7.61 5.14
C ALA A 36 2.63 -8.47 6.02
N GLU A 37 2.23 -9.69 6.37
CA GLU A 37 3.10 -10.64 7.10
C GLU A 37 4.40 -10.95 6.33
N LEU A 38 4.38 -10.91 4.99
CA LEU A 38 5.58 -11.10 4.16
C LEU A 38 6.64 -10.01 4.40
N TRP A 39 6.26 -8.88 4.97
CA TRP A 39 7.16 -7.76 5.26
C TRP A 39 7.61 -7.69 6.71
N SER A 40 7.18 -8.63 7.57
CA SER A 40 7.70 -8.71 8.94
C SER A 40 9.21 -8.99 8.94
N PRO A 41 10.00 -8.37 9.83
CA PRO A 41 9.63 -7.47 10.93
C PRO A 41 9.56 -5.97 10.54
N TRP A 42 9.57 -5.65 9.25
CA TRP A 42 9.69 -4.30 8.69
C TRP A 42 8.37 -3.75 8.14
N ARG A 43 7.23 -4.19 8.67
CA ARG A 43 5.90 -3.80 8.19
C ARG A 43 5.68 -2.28 8.14
N GLY A 44 6.23 -1.53 9.09
CA GLY A 44 6.15 -0.06 9.09
C GLY A 44 6.94 0.59 7.95
N VAL A 45 8.04 -0.01 7.52
CA VAL A 45 8.83 0.45 6.36
C VAL A 45 8.06 0.20 5.07
N ALA A 46 7.46 -1.00 4.93
CA ALA A 46 6.62 -1.33 3.79
C ALA A 46 5.44 -0.36 3.64
N ALA A 47 4.76 -0.02 4.74
CA ALA A 47 3.67 0.97 4.73
C ALA A 47 4.15 2.34 4.22
N ARG A 48 5.33 2.80 4.66
CA ARG A 48 5.89 4.09 4.23
C ARG A 48 6.24 4.11 2.74
N LEU A 49 6.80 3.03 2.21
CA LEU A 49 7.08 2.88 0.79
C LEU A 49 5.79 2.86 -0.04
N LEU A 50 4.77 2.13 0.41
CA LEU A 50 3.48 2.06 -0.27
C LEU A 50 2.74 3.41 -0.27
N TRP A 51 2.84 4.21 0.80
CA TRP A 51 2.31 5.58 0.78
C TRP A 51 3.04 6.47 -0.22
N ALA A 52 4.38 6.40 -0.28
CA ALA A 52 5.15 7.14 -1.26
C ALA A 52 4.77 6.71 -2.69
N TYR A 53 4.63 5.41 -2.92
CA TYR A 53 4.15 4.86 -4.19
C TYR A 53 2.74 5.35 -4.54
N TYR A 54 1.81 5.35 -3.58
CA TYR A 54 0.46 5.86 -3.76
C TYR A 54 0.44 7.35 -4.09
N ALA A 55 1.29 8.16 -3.45
CA ALA A 55 1.41 9.58 -3.75
C ALA A 55 1.86 9.82 -5.20
N VAL A 56 2.82 9.03 -5.71
CA VAL A 56 3.24 9.06 -7.13
C VAL A 56 2.11 8.58 -8.04
N LEU A 57 1.41 7.50 -7.69
CA LEU A 57 0.26 6.99 -8.46
C LEU A 57 -0.89 8.02 -8.52
N LYS A 58 -1.11 8.78 -7.45
CA LYS A 58 -2.14 9.83 -7.41
C LYS A 58 -1.69 11.08 -8.18
N GLY A 59 -0.45 11.55 -7.97
CA GLY A 59 0.09 12.70 -8.70
C GLY A 59 0.28 12.43 -10.20
N GLY A 60 0.66 11.21 -10.57
CA GLY A 60 0.78 10.73 -11.95
C GLY A 60 -0.56 10.64 -12.70
N ARG A 61 -1.70 10.63 -11.99
CA ARG A 61 -3.03 10.74 -12.59
C ARG A 61 -3.43 12.17 -12.90
N ASP A 62 -2.84 13.17 -12.24
CA ASP A 62 -3.11 14.59 -12.45
C ASP A 62 -2.17 15.24 -13.50
N VAL A 63 -1.06 14.59 -13.88
CA VAL A 63 -0.23 15.02 -15.02
C VAL A 63 -0.74 14.42 -16.32
N ILE A 64 -1.83 14.99 -16.83
CA ILE A 64 -2.08 15.06 -18.27
C ILE A 64 -1.66 16.47 -18.70
N PRO A 65 -0.48 16.69 -19.29
CA PRO A 65 -0.29 17.88 -20.10
C PRO A 65 -1.10 17.67 -21.39
N LEU A 66 -1.99 18.62 -21.69
CA LEU A 66 -2.69 18.74 -22.97
C LEU A 66 -1.71 18.73 -24.16
#